data_AF-A0A7S1CZU3-F1
#
_entry.id   AF-A0A7S1CZU3-F1
#
_cell.length_a   1.000
_cell.length_b   1.000
_cell.length_c   1.000
_cell.angle_alpha   90.00
_cell.angle_beta   90.00
_cell.angle_gamma   90.00
#
_symmetry.space_group_name_H-M   'P 1'
#
loop_
_entity.id
_entity.type
_entity.pdbx_description
1 polymer ?
#
loop_
_entity_poly.entity_id
_entity_poly.type
_entity_poly.pdbx_seq_one_letter_code
_entity_poly.pdbx_strand_id
1 'polypeptide(L)'
;HNKNLTMVKLSLALFAAIVGFTTAFAPVQQGVVAKTSLASTASDEADGIWDPLSLYNLGSGESFDTFPNMFPSTQYLEESEIKQGRMSMLAWTGIWATHKGGLGLGMHFPGFPEEPDWTKALGVFIKEQPGWFAVIFSIICLAEGESVGHTGDNFRGKSTKTPGDLGLDPFGFKSKLSAEEQARYAKVEMTQGRAAMIAMASMFAFESIPGSVPIMDVFGAQ
;
A
#
# COMPACT_ATOMS: atom_id res chain seq x y z
N HIS A 1 13.05 -66.38 20.50
CA HIS A 1 12.87 -66.36 19.04
C HIS A 1 11.84 -65.32 18.57
N ASN A 2 11.77 -64.10 19.13
CA ASN A 2 10.74 -63.11 18.71
C ASN A 2 11.06 -61.63 19.03
N LYS A 3 12.33 -61.21 18.96
CA LYS A 3 12.71 -59.78 19.12
C LYS A 3 13.46 -59.18 17.93
N ASN A 4 14.05 -60.01 17.07
CA ASN A 4 14.78 -59.54 15.88
C ASN A 4 13.85 -59.30 14.66
N LEU A 5 12.66 -59.90 14.63
CA LEU A 5 11.71 -59.76 13.53
C LEU A 5 10.94 -58.42 13.57
N THR A 6 10.79 -57.81 14.74
CA THR A 6 10.11 -56.52 14.95
C THR A 6 11.00 -55.32 14.59
N MET A 7 12.29 -55.37 14.91
CA MET A 7 13.26 -54.33 14.52
C MET A 7 13.46 -54.29 13.01
N VAL A 8 13.53 -55.44 12.32
CA VAL A 8 13.67 -55.51 10.85
C VAL A 8 12.43 -54.98 10.12
N LYS A 9 11.22 -55.17 10.68
CA LYS A 9 9.98 -54.61 10.11
C LYS A 9 9.86 -53.08 10.32
N LEU A 10 10.39 -52.56 11.42
CA LEU A 10 10.40 -51.12 11.70
C LEU A 10 11.42 -50.37 10.82
N SER A 11 12.59 -50.98 10.55
CA SER A 11 13.60 -50.42 9.65
C SER A 11 13.23 -50.48 8.16
N LEU A 12 12.43 -51.48 7.74
CA LEU A 12 11.95 -51.57 6.35
C LEU A 12 10.78 -50.60 6.07
N ALA A 13 9.94 -50.30 7.06
CA ALA A 13 8.87 -49.32 6.94
C ALA A 13 9.39 -47.87 6.85
N LEU A 14 10.53 -47.57 7.48
CA LEU A 14 11.14 -46.25 7.43
C LEU A 14 11.87 -45.97 6.09
N PHE A 15 12.33 -47.01 5.39
CA PHE A 15 12.94 -46.89 4.06
C PHE A 15 11.91 -46.85 2.91
N ALA A 16 10.70 -47.36 3.11
CA ALA A 16 9.62 -47.28 2.12
C ALA A 16 8.95 -45.90 2.03
N ALA A 17 9.17 -45.02 3.03
CA ALA A 17 8.61 -43.66 3.06
C ALA A 17 9.45 -42.61 2.30
N ILE A 18 10.66 -42.95 1.84
CA ILE A 18 11.60 -42.00 1.21
C ILE A 18 11.64 -42.12 -0.33
N VAL A 19 11.00 -43.13 -0.93
CA VAL A 19 11.00 -43.36 -2.39
C VAL A 19 9.64 -43.01 -3.06
N GLY A 20 8.72 -42.39 -2.32
CA GLY A 20 7.36 -42.08 -2.79
C GLY A 20 7.12 -40.71 -3.43
N PHE A 21 8.14 -39.84 -3.57
CA PHE A 21 7.92 -38.41 -3.92
C PHE A 21 8.30 -37.98 -5.34
N THR A 22 8.48 -38.91 -6.28
CA THR A 22 8.93 -38.58 -7.65
C THR A 22 8.06 -39.16 -8.75
N THR A 23 6.75 -38.89 -8.75
CA THR A 23 5.93 -38.83 -9.99
C THR A 23 4.62 -38.12 -9.70
N ALA A 24 4.65 -36.80 -9.54
CA ALA A 24 3.46 -35.95 -9.62
C ALA A 24 3.81 -34.59 -10.25
N PHE A 25 4.57 -34.63 -11.33
CA PHE A 25 4.63 -33.54 -12.31
C PHE A 25 3.92 -34.01 -13.57
N ALA A 26 2.60 -34.14 -13.49
CA ALA A 26 1.77 -33.99 -14.68
C ALA A 26 1.72 -32.49 -14.98
N PRO A 27 1.85 -32.04 -16.25
CA PRO A 27 1.63 -30.64 -16.58
C PRO A 27 0.18 -30.31 -16.24
N VAL A 28 -0.03 -29.61 -15.13
CA VAL A 28 -1.30 -28.95 -14.87
C VAL A 28 -1.47 -27.97 -16.01
N GLN A 29 -2.42 -28.27 -16.90
CA GLN A 29 -2.91 -27.35 -17.90
C GLN A 29 -3.17 -26.05 -17.16
N GLN A 30 -2.34 -25.05 -17.43
CA GLN A 30 -2.50 -23.72 -16.87
C GLN A 30 -3.89 -23.27 -17.28
N GLY A 31 -4.86 -23.46 -16.38
CA GLY A 31 -6.12 -22.76 -16.45
C GLY A 31 -5.71 -21.32 -16.64
N VAL A 32 -6.17 -20.73 -17.74
CA VAL A 32 -5.97 -19.32 -18.03
C VAL A 32 -6.50 -18.62 -16.80
N VAL A 33 -5.59 -18.25 -15.89
CA VAL A 33 -5.88 -17.24 -14.89
C VAL A 33 -6.26 -16.08 -15.78
N ALA A 34 -7.56 -15.79 -15.82
CA ALA A 34 -8.03 -14.57 -16.42
C ALA A 34 -7.22 -13.49 -15.71
N LYS A 35 -6.19 -12.99 -16.39
CA LYS A 35 -5.69 -11.67 -16.09
C LYS A 35 -6.92 -10.83 -16.30
N THR A 36 -7.57 -10.43 -15.22
CA THR A 36 -8.37 -9.22 -15.26
C THR A 36 -7.35 -8.13 -15.49
N SER A 37 -6.90 -7.99 -16.75
CA SER A 37 -6.47 -6.70 -17.25
C SER A 37 -7.67 -5.83 -16.98
N LEU A 38 -7.54 -4.93 -16.01
CA LEU A 38 -8.41 -3.77 -15.93
C LEU A 38 -8.49 -3.27 -17.38
N ALA A 39 -9.67 -3.39 -17.99
CA ALA A 39 -9.87 -2.98 -19.35
C ALA A 39 -9.60 -1.48 -19.37
N SER A 40 -8.40 -1.09 -19.79
CA SER A 40 -8.06 0.27 -20.16
C SER A 40 -8.75 0.58 -21.50
N THR A 41 -10.06 0.44 -21.53
CA THR A 41 -10.91 0.97 -22.61
C THR A 41 -11.50 2.27 -22.08
N ALA A 42 -10.61 3.22 -21.80
CA ALA A 42 -10.95 4.61 -21.48
C ALA A 42 -9.82 5.56 -21.93
N SER A 43 -9.23 5.28 -23.09
CA SER A 43 -8.58 6.21 -24.03
C SER A 43 -7.72 5.39 -24.99
N ASP A 44 -7.99 5.50 -26.30
CA ASP A 44 -7.09 5.01 -27.35
C ASP A 44 -5.82 5.89 -27.44
N GLU A 45 -5.12 6.05 -26.31
CA GLU A 45 -3.75 6.54 -26.26
C GLU A 45 -3.02 5.71 -25.19
N ALA A 46 -2.30 4.68 -25.64
CA ALA A 46 -1.51 3.78 -24.80
C ALA A 46 -0.30 4.44 -24.09
N ASP A 47 -0.24 5.78 -24.08
CA ASP A 47 0.70 6.63 -23.33
C ASP A 47 0.01 7.88 -22.72
N GLY A 48 -1.31 7.99 -22.81
CA GLY A 48 -2.08 9.16 -22.39
C GLY A 48 -2.36 9.20 -20.88
N ILE A 49 -2.25 10.38 -20.28
CA ILE A 49 -2.67 10.65 -18.90
C ILE A 49 -4.17 10.34 -18.79
N TRP A 50 -4.55 9.43 -17.88
CA TRP A 50 -5.97 9.12 -17.62
C TRP A 50 -6.62 10.26 -16.84
N ASP A 51 -7.22 11.20 -17.56
CA ASP A 51 -7.97 12.33 -17.00
C ASP A 51 -9.30 12.54 -17.75
N PRO A 52 -10.33 11.73 -17.45
CA PRO A 52 -11.62 11.83 -18.14
C PRO A 52 -12.42 13.10 -17.78
N LEU A 53 -12.06 13.79 -16.69
CA LEU A 53 -12.74 14.98 -16.20
C LEU A 53 -11.95 16.28 -16.45
N SER A 54 -10.80 16.20 -17.11
CA SER A 54 -9.90 17.32 -17.37
C SER A 54 -9.49 18.09 -16.09
N LEU A 55 -9.44 17.41 -14.94
CA LEU A 55 -9.09 18.04 -13.66
C LEU A 55 -7.63 18.48 -13.61
N TYR A 56 -6.76 17.81 -14.37
CA TYR A 56 -5.33 18.11 -14.46
C TYR A 56 -5.07 19.48 -15.09
N ASN A 57 -5.94 19.92 -16.01
CA ASN A 57 -5.81 21.20 -16.74
C ASN A 57 -6.62 22.35 -16.13
N LEU A 58 -7.32 22.11 -15.01
CA LEU A 58 -8.22 23.09 -14.40
C LEU A 58 -7.48 24.33 -13.86
N GLY A 59 -6.21 24.16 -13.45
CA GLY A 59 -5.36 25.23 -12.94
C GLY A 59 -4.58 26.02 -14.00
N SER A 60 -4.58 25.59 -15.27
CA SER A 60 -3.73 26.15 -16.33
C SER A 60 -4.45 26.51 -17.63
N GLY A 61 -5.77 26.26 -17.72
CA GLY A 61 -6.63 26.58 -18.87
C GLY A 61 -7.56 27.80 -18.68
N GLU A 62 -8.63 27.87 -19.46
CA GLU A 62 -9.64 28.97 -19.43
C GLU A 62 -10.23 29.21 -18.01
N SER A 63 -10.29 28.17 -17.18
CA SER A 63 -10.77 28.26 -15.79
C SER A 63 -9.85 29.09 -14.88
N PHE A 64 -8.58 29.26 -15.22
CA PHE A 64 -7.66 30.13 -14.47
C PHE A 64 -8.06 31.61 -14.58
N ASP A 65 -8.62 32.03 -15.72
CA ASP A 65 -9.02 33.42 -15.97
C ASP A 65 -10.26 33.81 -15.13
N THR A 66 -11.14 32.85 -14.84
CA THR A 66 -12.33 33.08 -14.01
C THR A 66 -12.03 32.99 -12.51
N PHE A 67 -11.10 32.09 -12.11
CA PHE A 67 -10.74 31.86 -10.71
C PHE A 67 -9.22 31.78 -10.52
N PRO A 68 -8.53 32.93 -10.47
CA PRO A 68 -7.07 32.98 -10.43
C PRO A 68 -6.53 32.35 -9.14
N ASN A 69 -5.63 31.36 -9.28
CA ASN A 69 -5.00 30.63 -8.18
C ASN A 69 -5.97 29.97 -7.18
N MET A 70 -7.17 29.58 -7.63
CA MET A 70 -8.10 28.79 -6.81
C MET A 70 -7.95 27.28 -7.03
N PHE A 71 -7.37 26.89 -8.17
CA PHE A 71 -7.12 25.50 -8.52
C PHE A 71 -5.62 25.20 -8.43
N PRO A 72 -5.25 24.00 -7.91
CA PRO A 72 -3.86 23.61 -7.80
C PRO A 72 -3.23 23.40 -9.18
N SER A 73 -1.94 23.70 -9.26
CA SER A 73 -1.12 23.33 -10.41
C SER A 73 -0.85 21.82 -10.46
N THR A 74 -0.39 21.34 -11.61
CA THR A 74 -0.01 19.94 -11.83
C THR A 74 1.04 19.44 -10.83
N GLN A 75 2.02 20.28 -10.49
CA GLN A 75 3.08 19.95 -9.53
C GLN A 75 2.51 19.63 -8.14
N TYR A 76 1.45 20.33 -7.73
CA TYR A 76 0.74 20.07 -6.48
C TYR A 76 -0.09 18.79 -6.56
N LEU A 77 -0.76 18.54 -7.69
CA LEU A 77 -1.54 17.32 -7.91
C LEU A 77 -0.67 16.07 -7.87
N GLU A 78 0.49 16.07 -8.54
CA GLU A 78 1.45 14.97 -8.54
C GLU A 78 2.00 14.70 -7.13
N GLU A 79 2.39 15.75 -6.39
CA GLU A 79 2.86 15.58 -5.01
C GLU A 79 1.74 15.05 -4.10
N SER A 80 0.50 15.53 -4.29
CA SER A 80 -0.65 15.09 -3.50
C SER A 80 -0.97 13.62 -3.75
N GLU A 81 -0.92 13.17 -5.00
CA GLU A 81 -1.13 11.78 -5.37
C GLU A 81 -0.09 10.87 -4.70
N ILE A 82 1.19 11.25 -4.77
CA ILE A 82 2.28 10.48 -4.15
C ILE A 82 2.13 10.46 -2.63
N LYS A 83 1.81 11.59 -2.00
CA LYS A 83 1.62 11.69 -0.55
C LYS A 83 0.45 10.82 -0.07
N GLN A 84 -0.70 10.92 -0.74
CA GLN A 84 -1.88 10.10 -0.43
C GLN A 84 -1.61 8.62 -0.65
N GLY A 85 -0.87 8.26 -1.71
CA GLY A 85 -0.43 6.89 -1.98
C GLY A 85 0.45 6.33 -0.85
N ARG A 86 1.48 7.07 -0.42
CA ARG A 86 2.36 6.68 0.70
C ARG A 86 1.60 6.49 2.01
N MET A 87 0.74 7.45 2.36
CA MET A 87 -0.10 7.36 3.56
C MET A 87 -1.02 6.14 3.51
N SER A 88 -1.63 5.87 2.35
CA SER A 88 -2.54 4.73 2.18
C SER A 88 -1.82 3.39 2.25
N MET A 89 -0.61 3.27 1.68
CA MET A 89 0.21 2.06 1.78
C MET A 89 0.58 1.73 3.24
N LEU A 90 0.95 2.75 4.03
CA LEU A 90 1.24 2.59 5.46
C LEU A 90 -0.02 2.25 6.26
N ALA A 91 -1.13 2.95 6.00
CA ALA A 91 -2.39 2.75 6.72
C ALA A 91 -2.95 1.34 6.49
N TRP A 92 -3.03 0.89 5.23
CA TRP A 92 -3.55 -0.43 4.89
C TRP A 92 -2.70 -1.54 5.53
N THR A 93 -1.38 -1.43 5.42
CA THR A 93 -0.45 -2.41 6.03
C THR A 93 -0.56 -2.40 7.55
N GLY A 94 -0.73 -1.23 8.17
CA GLY A 94 -0.91 -1.07 9.61
C GLY A 94 -2.15 -1.79 10.11
N ILE A 95 -3.31 -1.59 9.46
CA ILE A 95 -4.57 -2.24 9.86
C ILE A 95 -4.49 -3.75 9.64
N TRP A 96 -3.97 -4.20 8.50
CA TRP A 96 -3.81 -5.63 8.23
C TRP A 96 -2.86 -6.32 9.23
N ALA A 97 -1.77 -5.65 9.61
CA ALA A 97 -0.78 -6.19 10.54
C ALA A 97 -1.33 -6.33 11.97
N THR A 98 -2.15 -5.38 12.44
CA THR A 98 -2.68 -5.37 13.81
C THR A 98 -3.99 -6.14 13.97
N HIS A 99 -4.71 -6.41 12.89
CA HIS A 99 -5.97 -7.16 12.93
C HIS A 99 -5.74 -8.58 13.50
N LYS A 100 -6.51 -8.95 14.53
CA LYS A 100 -6.43 -10.24 15.21
C LYS A 100 -7.52 -11.19 14.67
N GLY A 101 -7.10 -12.33 14.12
CA GLY A 101 -8.02 -13.33 13.56
C GLY A 101 -8.17 -13.24 12.03
N GLY A 102 -8.86 -14.22 11.44
CA GLY A 102 -9.02 -14.31 9.99
C GLY A 102 -7.69 -14.37 9.24
N LEU A 103 -7.51 -13.46 8.27
CA LEU A 103 -6.27 -13.28 7.49
C LEU A 103 -5.30 -12.26 8.11
N GLY A 104 -5.62 -11.68 9.27
CA GLY A 104 -4.78 -10.72 9.96
C GLY A 104 -3.55 -11.36 10.60
N LEU A 105 -2.47 -10.58 10.74
CA LEU A 105 -1.23 -11.06 11.34
C LEU A 105 -1.26 -11.05 12.89
N GLY A 106 -2.16 -10.25 13.49
CA GLY A 106 -2.30 -10.13 14.95
C GLY A 106 -1.03 -9.62 15.65
N MET A 107 -0.17 -8.89 14.94
CA MET A 107 1.07 -8.37 15.51
C MET A 107 0.77 -7.25 16.50
N HIS A 108 1.35 -7.35 17.69
CA HIS A 108 1.19 -6.37 18.75
C HIS A 108 2.54 -6.08 19.40
N PHE A 109 2.82 -4.80 19.63
CA PHE A 109 4.01 -4.38 20.36
C PHE A 109 3.76 -4.47 21.87
N PRO A 110 4.54 -5.25 22.63
CA PRO A 110 4.33 -5.39 24.06
C PRO A 110 4.46 -4.02 24.75
N GLY A 111 3.45 -3.65 25.54
CA GLY A 111 3.42 -2.38 26.29
C GLY A 111 2.57 -1.27 25.65
N PHE A 112 1.96 -1.52 24.48
CA PHE A 112 0.97 -0.62 23.87
C PHE A 112 -0.46 -1.12 24.13
N PRO A 113 -1.49 -0.27 23.99
CA PRO A 113 -2.88 -0.71 24.10
C PRO A 113 -3.24 -1.75 23.04
N GLU A 114 -4.04 -2.74 23.44
CA GLU A 114 -4.67 -3.68 22.53
C GLU A 114 -6.10 -3.24 22.22
N GLU A 115 -6.34 -2.78 21.00
CA GLU A 115 -7.68 -2.49 20.49
C GLU A 115 -7.89 -3.27 19.17
N PRO A 116 -8.91 -4.14 19.06
CA PRO A 116 -9.16 -4.91 17.85
C PRO A 116 -9.72 -4.06 16.70
N ASP A 117 -10.41 -2.97 17.02
CA ASP A 117 -11.03 -2.06 16.06
C ASP A 117 -10.11 -0.87 15.76
N TRP A 118 -9.61 -0.81 14.52
CA TRP A 118 -8.68 0.22 14.11
C TRP A 118 -9.29 1.63 14.12
N THR A 119 -10.62 1.77 14.05
CA THR A 119 -11.31 3.07 14.11
C THR A 119 -11.20 3.72 15.49
N LYS A 120 -11.13 2.91 16.55
CA LYS A 120 -11.03 3.36 17.95
C LYS A 120 -9.59 3.37 18.46
N ALA A 121 -8.71 2.58 17.84
CA ALA A 121 -7.33 2.37 18.28
C ALA A 121 -6.55 3.68 18.48
N LEU A 122 -6.73 4.68 17.60
CA LEU A 122 -6.07 5.98 17.75
C LEU A 122 -6.51 6.71 19.03
N GLY A 123 -7.81 6.68 19.34
CA GLY A 123 -8.35 7.33 20.54
C GLY A 123 -7.88 6.67 21.83
N VAL A 124 -7.73 5.34 21.84
CA VAL A 124 -7.16 4.59 22.95
C VAL A 124 -5.67 4.91 23.11
N PHE A 125 -4.92 4.91 22.00
CA PHE A 125 -3.49 5.25 21.99
C PHE A 125 -3.20 6.64 22.55
N ILE A 126 -3.98 7.65 22.17
CA ILE A 126 -3.83 9.02 22.68
C ILE A 126 -4.08 9.09 24.19
N LYS A 127 -5.07 8.34 24.71
CA LYS A 127 -5.43 8.36 26.13
C LYS A 127 -4.40 7.65 27.00
N GLU A 128 -3.93 6.49 26.57
CA GLU A 128 -3.03 5.65 27.37
C GLU A 128 -1.56 6.03 27.21
N GLN A 129 -1.16 6.51 26.03
CA GLN A 129 0.23 6.82 25.68
C GLN A 129 0.38 8.24 25.07
N PRO A 130 -0.04 9.31 25.77
CA PRO A 130 0.00 10.67 25.24
C PRO A 130 1.42 11.14 24.91
N GLY A 131 2.43 10.67 25.65
CA GLY A 131 3.82 11.02 25.38
C GLY A 131 4.33 10.48 24.04
N TRP A 132 4.04 9.21 23.73
CA TRP A 132 4.41 8.61 22.44
C TRP A 132 3.63 9.25 21.28
N PHE A 133 2.34 9.51 21.46
CA PHE A 133 1.55 10.22 20.47
C PHE A 133 2.13 11.60 20.17
N ALA A 134 2.48 12.38 21.20
CA ALA A 134 3.07 13.71 21.03
C ALA A 134 4.39 13.66 20.23
N VAL A 135 5.27 12.71 20.54
CA VAL A 135 6.55 12.53 19.81
C VAL A 135 6.29 12.19 18.33
N ILE A 136 5.43 11.21 18.06
CA ILE A 136 5.11 10.80 16.68
C ILE A 136 4.48 11.97 15.91
N PHE A 137 3.51 12.64 16.51
CA PHE A 137 2.83 13.78 15.90
C PHE A 137 3.80 14.93 15.62
N SER A 138 4.69 15.26 16.56
CA SER A 138 5.72 16.28 16.36
C SER A 138 6.69 15.95 15.23
N ILE A 139 7.11 14.68 15.09
CA ILE A 139 7.96 14.25 13.99
C ILE A 139 7.23 14.41 12.65
N ILE A 140 5.95 14.01 12.58
CA ILE A 140 5.13 14.20 11.36
C ILE A 140 5.00 15.68 11.03
N CYS A 141 4.70 16.54 12.00
CA CYS A 141 4.60 17.98 11.79
C CYS A 141 5.90 18.60 11.28
N LEU A 142 7.04 18.20 11.84
CA LEU A 142 8.35 18.68 11.40
C LEU A 142 8.67 18.19 9.98
N ALA A 143 8.47 16.90 9.70
CA ALA A 143 8.72 16.34 8.38
C ALA A 143 7.83 16.97 7.29
N GLU A 144 6.54 17.15 7.56
CA GLU A 144 5.62 17.82 6.65
C GLU A 144 5.94 19.33 6.50
N GLY A 145 6.34 19.99 7.59
CA GLY A 145 6.75 21.39 7.56
C GLY A 145 8.00 21.63 6.72
N GLU A 146 9.04 20.81 6.91
CA GLU A 146 10.27 20.88 6.10
C GLU A 146 10.03 20.53 4.64
N SER A 147 9.05 19.66 4.34
CA SER A 147 8.70 19.26 2.96
C SER A 147 8.34 20.46 2.07
N VAL A 148 7.78 21.53 2.65
CA VAL A 148 7.40 22.77 1.94
C VAL A 148 8.38 23.90 2.21
N GLY A 149 8.97 23.97 3.41
CA GLY A 149 9.72 25.13 3.90
C GLY A 149 10.88 25.62 3.01
N HIS A 150 11.48 24.73 2.21
CA HIS A 150 12.65 25.05 1.38
C HIS A 150 12.36 25.13 -0.12
N THR A 151 11.13 24.83 -0.53
CA THR A 151 10.86 24.45 -1.94
C THR A 151 9.98 25.44 -2.67
N GLY A 152 9.35 26.39 -1.95
CA GLY A 152 8.55 27.45 -2.55
C GLY A 152 7.08 27.08 -2.71
N ASP A 153 6.36 27.85 -3.53
CA ASP A 153 4.90 27.72 -3.68
C ASP A 153 4.55 26.59 -4.65
N ASN A 154 4.28 25.41 -4.11
CA ASN A 154 3.90 24.26 -4.92
C ASN A 154 2.48 24.37 -5.52
N PHE A 155 1.57 25.09 -4.85
CA PHE A 155 0.20 25.25 -5.33
C PHE A 155 0.17 25.96 -6.70
N ARG A 156 1.06 26.92 -6.90
CA ARG A 156 1.20 27.68 -8.16
C ARG A 156 2.24 27.12 -9.13
N GLY A 157 2.80 25.94 -8.87
CA GLY A 157 3.81 25.31 -9.73
C GLY A 157 5.15 26.04 -9.71
N LYS A 158 5.42 26.83 -8.66
CA LYS A 158 6.66 27.58 -8.47
C LYS A 158 7.61 26.86 -7.52
N SER A 159 7.41 25.57 -7.29
CA SER A 159 8.26 24.81 -6.41
C SER A 159 9.52 24.33 -7.13
N THR A 160 10.67 24.41 -6.47
CA THR A 160 11.96 24.01 -7.02
C THR A 160 12.24 22.52 -6.86
N LYS A 161 11.40 21.78 -6.11
CA LYS A 161 11.57 20.34 -5.90
C LYS A 161 10.85 19.52 -6.96
N THR A 162 11.39 18.34 -7.25
CA THR A 162 10.65 17.29 -7.95
C THR A 162 9.52 16.79 -7.04
N PRO A 163 8.27 16.69 -7.54
CA PRO A 163 7.15 16.16 -6.77
C PRO A 163 7.46 14.80 -6.15
N GLY A 164 7.17 14.65 -4.85
CA GLY A 164 7.41 13.42 -4.10
C GLY A 164 8.85 13.17 -3.64
N ASP A 165 9.81 14.01 -4.02
CA ASP A 165 11.18 13.94 -3.49
C ASP A 165 11.28 14.69 -2.16
N LEU A 166 11.42 13.93 -1.07
CA LEU A 166 11.55 14.44 0.29
C LEU A 166 13.01 14.45 0.78
N GLY A 167 13.98 14.07 -0.06
CA GLY A 167 15.38 13.95 0.35
C GLY A 167 15.65 12.82 1.36
N LEU A 168 14.67 11.95 1.61
CA LEU A 168 14.76 10.81 2.52
C LEU A 168 15.48 9.61 1.86
N ASP A 169 16.77 9.75 1.56
CA ASP A 169 17.62 8.64 1.11
C ASP A 169 18.84 8.47 2.04
N PRO A 170 18.64 8.00 3.29
CA PRO A 170 19.74 7.86 4.25
C PRO A 170 20.78 6.80 3.85
N PHE A 171 20.44 5.90 2.93
CA PHE A 171 21.31 4.79 2.50
C PHE A 171 21.89 4.98 1.08
N GLY A 172 21.56 6.09 0.40
CA GLY A 172 22.03 6.40 -0.94
C GLY A 172 21.59 5.36 -1.97
N PHE A 173 20.40 4.77 -1.82
CA PHE A 173 19.89 3.79 -2.77
C PHE A 173 19.55 4.44 -4.11
N LYS A 174 19.06 5.68 -4.12
CA LYS A 174 18.69 6.41 -5.34
C LYS A 174 19.91 6.74 -6.19
N SER A 175 21.02 7.13 -5.56
CA SER A 175 22.27 7.50 -6.27
C SER A 175 23.03 6.31 -6.86
N LYS A 176 22.71 5.07 -6.43
CA LYS A 176 23.31 3.83 -6.95
C LYS A 176 22.51 3.20 -8.10
N LEU A 177 21.28 3.66 -8.33
CA LEU A 177 20.38 3.14 -9.35
C LEU A 177 20.52 3.93 -10.65
N SER A 178 20.42 3.23 -11.78
CA SER A 178 20.33 3.88 -13.09
C SER A 178 19.07 4.73 -13.22
N ALA A 179 19.08 5.72 -14.13
CA ALA A 179 17.92 6.59 -14.34
C ALA A 179 16.67 5.80 -14.77
N GLU A 180 16.86 4.72 -15.54
CA GLU A 180 15.77 3.84 -15.97
C GLU A 180 15.17 3.06 -14.78
N GLU A 181 16.01 2.55 -13.88
CA GLU A 181 15.53 1.88 -12.67
C GLU A 181 14.81 2.84 -11.73
N GLN A 182 15.30 4.07 -11.57
CA GLN A 182 14.63 5.09 -10.77
C GLN A 182 13.23 5.40 -11.32
N ALA A 183 13.09 5.55 -12.64
CA ALA A 183 11.80 5.76 -13.28
C ALA A 183 10.88 4.55 -13.11
N ARG A 184 11.42 3.32 -13.19
CA ARG A 184 10.65 2.09 -12.93
C ARG A 184 10.14 2.03 -11.50
N TYR A 185 10.99 2.28 -10.50
CA TYR A 185 10.58 2.25 -9.10
C TYR A 185 9.56 3.34 -8.75
N ALA A 186 9.68 4.54 -9.34
CA ALA A 186 8.65 5.58 -9.21
C ALA A 186 7.29 5.12 -9.76
N LYS A 187 7.27 4.44 -10.92
CA LYS A 187 6.03 3.85 -11.47
C LYS A 187 5.46 2.74 -10.57
N VAL A 188 6.33 1.90 -9.99
CA VAL A 188 5.90 0.86 -9.03
C VAL A 188 5.29 1.51 -7.79
N GLU A 189 5.93 2.52 -7.22
CA GLU A 189 5.40 3.28 -6.08
C GLU A 189 4.02 3.88 -6.39
N MET A 190 3.86 4.51 -7.55
CA MET A 190 2.58 5.09 -7.96
C MET A 190 1.48 4.05 -8.14
N THR A 191 1.78 2.93 -8.81
CA THR A 191 0.79 1.87 -9.02
C THR A 191 0.36 1.19 -7.72
N GLN A 192 1.29 0.95 -6.80
CA GLN A 192 0.98 0.41 -5.47
C GLN A 192 0.25 1.44 -4.60
N GLY A 193 0.63 2.72 -4.68
CA GLY A 193 -0.06 3.82 -4.01
C GLY A 193 -1.51 3.94 -4.46
N ARG A 194 -1.79 3.87 -5.76
CA ARG A 194 -3.16 3.87 -6.33
C ARG A 194 -3.98 2.68 -5.84
N ALA A 195 -3.40 1.49 -5.83
CA ALA A 195 -4.08 0.30 -5.30
C ALA A 195 -4.39 0.45 -3.80
N ALA A 196 -3.45 0.98 -3.02
CA ALA A 196 -3.65 1.21 -1.59
C ALA A 196 -4.71 2.28 -1.29
N MET A 197 -4.79 3.34 -2.10
CA MET A 197 -5.85 4.35 -1.99
C MET A 197 -7.24 3.73 -2.18
N ILE A 198 -7.40 2.85 -3.18
CA ILE A 198 -8.64 2.11 -3.40
C ILE A 198 -8.93 1.15 -2.24
N ALA A 199 -7.90 0.47 -1.72
CA ALA A 199 -8.05 -0.44 -0.59
C ALA A 199 -8.54 0.30 0.66
N MET A 200 -7.94 1.45 1.01
CA MET A 200 -8.39 2.26 2.15
C MET A 200 -9.81 2.81 1.95
N ALA A 201 -10.16 3.28 0.75
CA ALA A 201 -11.53 3.70 0.44
C ALA A 201 -12.54 2.56 0.61
N SER A 202 -12.16 1.33 0.22
CA SER A 202 -12.98 0.13 0.39
C SER A 202 -13.21 -0.19 1.87
N MET A 203 -12.18 -0.02 2.71
CA MET A 203 -12.29 -0.21 4.16
C MET A 203 -13.23 0.81 4.79
N PHE A 204 -13.11 2.10 4.44
CA PHE A 204 -14.03 3.13 4.91
C PHE A 204 -15.48 2.86 4.50
N ALA A 205 -15.69 2.41 3.26
CA ALA A 205 -17.03 2.07 2.76
C ALA A 205 -17.63 0.87 3.51
N PHE A 206 -16.83 -0.15 3.79
CA PHE A 206 -17.27 -1.36 4.49
C PHE A 206 -17.75 -1.08 5.91
N GLU A 207 -17.05 -0.24 6.65
CA GLU A 207 -17.45 0.15 8.00
C GLU A 207 -18.65 1.09 8.03
N SER A 208 -18.72 2.01 7.06
CA SER A 208 -19.78 3.03 7.02
C SER A 208 -21.09 2.46 6.45
N ILE A 209 -21.01 1.52 5.52
CA ILE A 209 -22.14 0.96 4.79
C ILE A 209 -21.99 -0.57 4.75
N PRO A 210 -22.74 -1.31 5.59
CA PRO A 210 -22.73 -2.77 5.59
C PRO A 210 -23.04 -3.35 4.21
N GLY A 211 -22.22 -4.29 3.73
CA GLY A 211 -22.37 -4.94 2.42
C GLY A 211 -21.90 -4.12 1.21
N SER A 212 -21.28 -2.95 1.41
CA SER A 212 -20.75 -2.12 0.31
C SER A 212 -19.59 -2.78 -0.45
N VAL A 213 -18.80 -3.60 0.24
CA VAL A 213 -17.69 -4.35 -0.34
C VAL A 213 -17.89 -5.84 -0.08
N PRO A 214 -18.67 -6.54 -0.93
CA PRO A 214 -19.10 -7.92 -0.70
C PRO A 214 -17.96 -8.92 -0.54
N ILE A 215 -16.79 -8.62 -1.13
CA ILE A 215 -15.63 -9.51 -1.04
C ILE A 215 -15.04 -9.55 0.37
N MET A 216 -15.17 -8.47 1.15
CA MET A 216 -14.66 -8.44 2.53
C MET A 216 -15.52 -9.24 3.50
N ASP A 217 -16.82 -9.39 3.24
CA ASP A 217 -17.69 -10.31 3.99
C ASP A 217 -17.24 -11.77 3.84
N VAL A 218 -16.76 -12.15 2.64
CA VAL A 218 -16.23 -13.50 2.37
C VAL A 218 -14.88 -13.73 3.07
N PHE A 219 -14.06 -12.69 3.18
CA PHE A 219 -12.77 -12.76 3.87
C PHE A 219 -12.88 -12.77 5.40
N GLY A 220 -14.11 -12.76 5.94
CA GLY A 220 -14.35 -12.85 7.38
C GLY A 220 -13.91 -11.61 8.14
N ALA A 221 -13.98 -10.44 7.50
CA ALA A 221 -13.60 -9.15 8.10
C ALA A 221 -14.64 -8.60 9.10
N GLN A 222 -15.28 -9.46 9.90
CA GLN A 222 -16.25 -9.08 10.95
C GLN A 222 -15.65 -9.23 12.35
#